data_AF-A0AAV0IQL2-F1
#
_entry.id   AF-A0AAV0IQL2-F1
#
_cell.length_a   1.000
_cell.length_b   1.000
_cell.length_c   1.000
_cell.angle_alpha   90.00
_cell.angle_beta   90.00
_cell.angle_gamma   90.00
#
_symmetry.space_group_name_H-M   'P 1'
#
loop_
_entity.id
_entity.type
_entity.pdbx_description
1 polymer ?
#
loop_
_entity_poly.entity_id
_entity_poly.type
_entity_poly.pdbx_seq_one_letter_code
_entity_poly.pdbx_strand_id
1 'polypeptide(L)'
;VWSNERYKSAEHRAVVNGEKERYSIALFLVPSHHVMVKPLEELVSEEDPPKYLPYNWGKFYATRNRSDYKKQNVDNIQIHDFRVPN
;
A
#
# COMPACT_ATOMS: atom_id res chain seq x y z
N VAL A 1 1.28 4.84 5.41
CA VAL A 1 2.53 5.59 5.10
C VAL A 1 2.35 7.08 5.33
N TRP A 2 1.59 7.81 4.49
CA TRP A 2 1.37 9.27 4.68
C TRP A 2 0.95 9.66 6.10
N SER A 3 0.01 8.93 6.68
CA SER A 3 -0.49 9.16 8.05
C SER A 3 0.48 8.81 9.18
N ASN A 4 1.70 8.33 8.88
CA ASN A 4 2.66 7.81 9.86
C ASN A 4 2.06 6.80 10.87
N GLU A 5 1.16 5.93 10.40
CA GLU A 5 0.38 4.94 11.19
C GLU A 5 -0.79 5.48 12.02
N ARG A 6 -1.09 6.79 11.95
CA ARG A 6 -2.29 7.35 12.61
C ARG A 6 -3.59 6.77 12.06
N TYR A 7 -3.61 6.46 10.76
CA TYR A 7 -4.72 5.74 10.12
C TYR A 7 -4.29 4.32 9.74
N LYS A 8 -5.17 3.35 10.04
CA LYS A 8 -5.01 1.95 9.68
C LYS A 8 -5.69 1.68 8.33
N SER A 9 -5.00 0.97 7.44
CA SER A 9 -5.60 0.45 6.21
C SER A 9 -6.59 -0.66 6.58
N ALA A 10 -7.81 -0.61 6.04
CA ALA A 10 -8.84 -1.59 6.35
C ALA A 10 -8.56 -2.93 5.65
N GLU A 11 -8.41 -4.00 6.43
CA GLU A 11 -8.44 -5.37 5.91
C GLU A 11 -9.86 -5.77 5.55
N HIS A 12 -10.04 -6.35 4.38
CA HIS A 12 -11.35 -6.74 3.87
C HIS A 12 -11.23 -7.96 2.94
N ARG A 13 -12.31 -8.74 2.84
CA ARG A 13 -12.43 -9.88 1.92
C ARG A 13 -13.83 -9.96 1.33
N ALA A 14 -13.94 -10.44 0.10
CA ALA A 14 -15.21 -10.86 -0.49
C ALA A 14 -15.31 -12.39 -0.42
N VAL A 15 -16.45 -12.90 0.03
CA VAL A 15 -16.73 -14.35 0.11
C VAL A 15 -17.78 -14.75 -0.92
N VAL A 16 -17.68 -15.98 -1.41
CA VAL A 16 -18.64 -16.57 -2.36
C VAL A 16 -19.80 -17.25 -1.62
N ASN A 17 -20.95 -17.39 -2.29
CA ASN A 17 -22.10 -18.17 -1.82
C ASN A 17 -22.72 -18.93 -3.00
N GLY A 18 -23.54 -19.95 -2.72
CA GLY A 18 -24.18 -20.80 -3.74
C GLY A 18 -25.63 -20.44 -4.06
N GLU A 19 -26.20 -19.41 -3.43
CA GLU A 19 -27.63 -19.10 -3.50
C GLU A 19 -27.95 -17.98 -4.50
N LYS A 20 -27.11 -16.93 -4.53
CA LYS A 20 -27.35 -15.75 -5.33
C LYS A 20 -26.06 -15.07 -5.78
N GLU A 21 -26.07 -14.60 -7.01
CA GLU A 21 -25.05 -13.73 -7.56
C GLU A 21 -24.92 -12.40 -6.79
N ARG A 22 -23.68 -11.95 -6.60
CA ARG A 22 -23.35 -10.67 -5.96
C ARG A 22 -22.49 -9.83 -6.91
N TYR A 23 -22.96 -8.64 -7.23
CA TYR A 23 -22.23 -7.67 -8.02
C TYR A 23 -21.75 -6.49 -7.16
N SER A 24 -20.55 -6.01 -7.42
CA SER A 24 -20.01 -4.80 -6.81
C SER A 24 -19.01 -4.14 -7.76
N ILE A 25 -18.94 -2.82 -7.74
CA ILE A 25 -17.96 -2.03 -8.50
C ILE A 25 -17.00 -1.40 -7.49
N ALA A 26 -15.71 -1.64 -7.67
CA ALA A 26 -14.66 -1.01 -6.87
C ALA A 26 -14.03 0.14 -7.65
N LEU A 27 -13.93 1.31 -7.00
CA LEU A 27 -13.22 2.47 -7.51
C LEU A 27 -12.04 2.76 -6.58
N PHE A 28 -10.84 2.90 -7.15
CA PHE A 28 -9.63 3.17 -6.39
C PHE A 28 -9.09 4.55 -6.75
N LEU A 29 -8.85 5.39 -5.74
CA LEU A 29 -8.12 6.64 -5.87
C LEU A 29 -6.71 6.42 -5.35
N VAL A 30 -5.73 6.52 -6.24
CA VAL A 30 -4.32 6.24 -5.95
C VAL A 30 -3.43 7.41 -6.37
N PRO A 31 -2.22 7.54 -5.81
CA PRO A 31 -1.27 8.58 -6.22
C PRO A 31 -0.91 8.49 -7.70
N SER A 32 -0.46 9.61 -8.28
CA SER A 32 0.19 9.60 -9.59
C SER A 32 1.50 8.81 -9.56
N HIS A 33 1.90 8.21 -10.69
CA HIS A 33 3.09 7.33 -10.74
C HIS A 33 4.41 8.00 -10.34
N HIS A 34 4.56 9.31 -10.55
CA HIS A 34 5.78 10.03 -10.20
C HIS A 34 5.88 10.41 -8.71
N VAL A 35 4.81 10.21 -7.93
CA VAL A 35 4.76 10.61 -6.52
C VAL A 35 5.74 9.79 -5.68
N MET A 36 6.52 10.49 -4.85
CA MET A 36 7.29 9.88 -3.76
C MET A 36 6.40 9.81 -2.51
N VAL A 37 6.03 8.61 -2.10
CA VAL A 37 5.24 8.37 -0.89
C VAL A 37 6.20 8.30 0.30
N LYS A 38 5.97 9.13 1.30
CA LYS A 38 6.66 9.19 2.59
C LYS A 38 5.68 9.67 3.66
N PRO A 39 5.93 9.50 4.97
CA PRO A 39 5.13 10.16 6.00
C PRO A 39 5.01 11.68 5.72
N LEU A 40 3.81 12.24 5.94
CA LEU A 40 3.56 13.66 5.77
C LEU A 40 4.35 14.46 6.81
N GLU A 41 4.94 15.57 6.37
CA GLU A 41 5.84 16.37 7.22
C GLU A 41 5.10 16.96 8.43
N GLU A 42 3.82 17.28 8.28
CA GLU A 42 2.98 17.78 9.37
C GLU A 42 2.59 16.71 10.40
N LEU A 43 2.87 15.43 10.13
CA LEU A 43 2.48 14.29 10.96
C LEU A 43 3.67 13.58 11.62
N VAL A 44 4.88 14.12 11.48
CA VAL A 44 6.11 13.60 12.11
C VAL A 44 6.72 14.62 13.07
N SER A 45 7.39 14.16 14.12
CA SER A 45 8.13 14.99 15.09
C SER A 45 9.33 14.24 15.65
N GLU A 46 10.07 14.84 16.60
CA GLU A 46 11.13 14.13 17.32
C GLU A 46 10.58 12.98 18.17
N GLU A 47 9.39 13.15 18.75
CA GLU A 47 8.69 12.14 19.55
C GLU A 47 7.97 11.08 18.71
N ASP A 48 7.56 11.42 17.48
CA ASP A 48 6.97 10.50 16.51
C ASP A 48 7.68 10.60 15.15
N PRO A 49 8.91 10.02 15.03
CA PRO A 49 9.70 10.13 13.82
C PRO A 49 9.06 9.40 12.63
N PRO A 50 9.53 9.65 11.40
CA PRO A 50 9.05 8.95 10.22
C PRO A 50 9.24 7.42 10.35
N LYS A 51 8.15 6.66 10.33
CA LYS A 51 8.17 5.20 10.45
C LYS A 51 8.45 4.47 9.14
N TYR A 52 8.49 5.19 8.03
CA TYR A 52 8.66 4.64 6.68
C TYR A 52 9.66 5.47 5.86
N LEU A 53 10.51 4.78 5.12
CA LEU A 53 11.40 5.35 4.10
C LEU A 53 10.59 5.81 2.88
N PRO A 54 11.01 6.90 2.19
CA PRO A 54 10.38 7.35 0.96
C PRO A 54 10.50 6.31 -0.17
N TYR A 55 9.45 6.13 -0.96
CA TYR A 55 9.49 5.30 -2.16
C TYR A 55 8.64 5.87 -3.31
N ASN A 56 8.99 5.52 -4.54
CA ASN A 56 8.22 5.94 -5.71
C ASN A 56 6.97 5.06 -5.89
N TRP A 57 5.78 5.68 -5.93
CA TRP A 57 4.51 4.97 -6.06
C TRP A 57 4.41 4.16 -7.36
N GLY A 58 4.80 4.74 -8.50
CA GLY A 58 4.71 4.08 -9.80
C GLY A 58 5.54 2.79 -9.86
N LYS A 59 6.76 2.82 -9.32
CA LYS A 59 7.62 1.63 -9.21
C LYS A 59 6.99 0.56 -8.31
N PHE A 60 6.53 0.95 -7.11
CA PHE A 60 5.88 0.04 -6.18
C PHE A 60 4.64 -0.62 -6.80
N TYR A 61 3.76 0.19 -7.40
CA TYR A 61 2.52 -0.24 -8.04
C TYR A 61 2.78 -1.19 -9.23
N ALA A 62 3.72 -0.82 -10.11
CA ALA A 62 4.08 -1.65 -11.26
C ALA A 62 4.68 -3.00 -10.85
N THR A 63 5.54 -3.04 -9.83
CA THR A 63 6.11 -4.29 -9.32
C THR A 63 5.03 -5.23 -8.80
N ARG A 64 4.08 -4.72 -8.00
CA ARG A 64 2.97 -5.53 -7.47
C ARG A 64 2.05 -6.05 -8.56
N ASN A 65 1.62 -5.19 -9.48
CA ASN A 65 0.75 -5.62 -10.57
C ASN A 65 1.40 -6.71 -11.43
N ARG A 66 2.71 -6.64 -11.68
CA ARG A 66 3.44 -7.67 -12.44
C ARG A 66 3.46 -9.02 -11.74
N SER A 67 3.50 -9.05 -10.41
CA SER A 67 3.47 -10.30 -9.65
C SER A 67 2.12 -11.02 -9.70
N ASP A 68 1.03 -10.27 -9.90
CA ASP A 68 -0.32 -10.85 -9.99
C ASP A 68 -0.51 -11.69 -11.27
N TYR A 69 0.18 -11.32 -12.35
CA TYR A 69 0.11 -12.04 -13.64
C TYR A 69 1.13 -13.18 -13.75
N LYS A 70 2.29 -13.06 -13.11
CA LYS A 70 3.36 -14.05 -13.18
C LYS A 70 4.14 -14.08 -11.87
N LYS A 71 4.28 -15.28 -11.30
CA LYS A 71 5.17 -15.52 -10.17
C LYS A 71 6.60 -15.14 -10.56
N GLN A 72 7.15 -14.15 -9.86
CA GLN A 72 8.52 -13.71 -10.04
C GLN A 72 9.46 -14.56 -9.17
N ASN A 73 10.76 -14.53 -9.48
CA ASN A 73 11.81 -15.15 -8.65
C ASN A 73 12.24 -14.26 -7.47
N VAL A 74 11.44 -13.25 -7.15
CA VAL A 74 11.62 -12.33 -6.04
C VAL A 74 10.31 -12.21 -5.29
N ASP A 75 10.39 -11.93 -3.99
CA ASP A 75 9.21 -11.74 -3.17
C ASP A 75 8.44 -10.47 -3.58
N ASN A 76 7.13 -10.50 -3.35
CA ASN A 76 6.26 -9.38 -3.65
C ASN A 76 6.53 -8.25 -2.68
N ILE A 77 6.99 -7.10 -3.20
CA ILE A 77 7.21 -5.91 -2.40
C ILE A 77 5.94 -5.47 -1.65
N GLN A 78 6.08 -5.30 -0.34
CA GLN A 78 5.05 -4.86 0.58
C GLN A 78 5.40 -3.51 1.19
N ILE A 79 4.40 -2.85 1.78
CA ILE A 79 4.61 -1.56 2.46
C ILE A 79 5.58 -1.71 3.65
N HIS A 80 5.59 -2.87 4.31
CA HIS A 80 6.46 -3.12 5.46
C HIS A 80 7.95 -3.16 5.09
N ASP A 81 8.30 -3.43 3.82
CA ASP A 81 9.68 -3.41 3.33
C ASP A 81 10.30 -2.00 3.40
N PHE A 82 9.45 -0.97 3.47
CA PHE A 82 9.87 0.41 3.61
C PHE A 82 9.83 0.89 5.07
N ARG A 83 9.50 0.04 6.04
CA ARG A 83 9.47 0.45 7.45
C ARG A 83 10.91 0.72 7.93
N VAL A 84 11.10 1.80 8.68
CA VAL A 84 12.40 2.08 9.31
C VAL A 84 12.66 1.03 10.39
N PRO A 85 13.84 0.38 10.42
CA PRO A 85 14.19 -0.53 11.51
C PRO A 85 14.27 0.20 12.85
N ASN A 86 13.81 -0.44 13.92
CA ASN A 86 14.00 0.02 15.29
C ASN A 86 15.39 -0.36 15.82
#